data_AF-A0A561SXG2-F1
#
_entry.id   AF-A0A561SXG2-F1
#
_cell.length_a   1.000
_cell.length_b   1.000
_cell.length_c   1.000
_cell.angle_alpha   90.00
_cell.angle_beta   90.00
_cell.angle_gamma   90.00
#
_symmetry.space_group_name_H-M   'P 1'
#
loop_
_entity.id
_entity.type
_entity.pdbx_description
1 polymer ?
#
loop_
_entity_poly.entity_id
_entity_poly.type
_entity_poly.pdbx_seq_one_letter_code
_entity_poly.pdbx_strand_id
1 'polypeptide(L)'
;MLGALFDGIEFRGFGQSTVEELSRHAGVPVWNGLTDEWHPTQMLADVLTMREHQPGEVEAISYCFLGDGRSNVARSLLATGAMLAGTAGTAITA
;
A
#
# COMPACT_ATOMS: atom_id res chain seq x y z
N MET A 1 22.53 12.68 4.59
CA MET A 1 22.26 13.42 5.85
C MET A 1 21.16 12.76 6.66
N LEU A 2 19.99 12.40 6.10
CA LEU A 2 18.91 11.77 6.88
C LEU A 2 19.19 10.33 7.30
N GLY A 3 19.68 9.45 6.41
CA GLY A 3 19.99 8.06 6.80
C GLY A 3 21.22 7.88 7.70
N ALA A 4 21.95 8.95 7.99
CA ALA A 4 22.97 8.95 9.05
C ALA A 4 22.38 9.29 10.43
N LEU A 5 21.13 9.75 10.47
CA LEU A 5 20.42 10.18 11.69
C LEU A 5 19.31 9.19 12.09
N PHE A 6 18.77 8.43 11.14
CA PHE A 6 17.63 7.53 11.34
C PHE A 6 17.92 6.16 10.73
N ASP A 7 17.39 5.11 11.35
CA ASP A 7 17.51 3.72 10.87
C ASP A 7 16.57 3.36 9.72
N GLY A 8 15.65 4.27 9.38
CA GLY A 8 14.72 4.14 8.27
C GLY A 8 13.90 5.41 8.06
N ILE A 9 13.34 5.56 6.87
CA ILE A 9 12.64 6.79 6.46
C ILE A 9 11.30 6.44 5.83
N GLU A 10 10.21 7.00 6.34
CA GLU A 10 8.92 6.98 5.65
C GLU A 10 8.77 8.27 4.83
N PHE A 11 8.61 8.12 3.52
CA PHE A 11 8.42 9.24 2.60
C PHE A 11 6.93 9.51 2.37
N ARG A 12 6.53 10.77 2.46
CA ARG A 12 5.18 11.23 2.11
C ARG A 12 5.27 12.42 1.18
N GLY A 13 4.78 12.28 -0.04
CA GLY A 13 4.84 13.32 -1.06
C GLY A 13 4.03 12.98 -2.30
N PHE A 14 4.34 13.62 -3.42
CA PHE A 14 3.59 13.45 -4.67
C PHE A 14 4.32 12.51 -5.64
N GLY A 15 5.56 12.84 -6.00
CA GLY A 15 6.32 12.12 -7.04
C GLY A 15 6.88 10.77 -6.58
N GLN A 16 6.57 9.72 -7.34
CA GLN A 16 7.17 8.39 -7.16
C GLN A 16 8.70 8.42 -7.41
N SER A 17 9.16 9.19 -8.38
CA SER A 17 10.59 9.36 -8.64
C SER A 17 11.36 9.95 -7.45
N THR A 18 10.70 10.78 -6.63
CA THR A 18 11.31 11.40 -5.44
C THR A 18 11.57 10.38 -4.34
N VAL A 19 10.64 9.48 -4.06
CA VAL A 19 10.86 8.41 -3.07
C VAL A 19 11.95 7.44 -3.54
N GLU A 20 11.99 7.14 -4.83
CA GLU A 20 13.02 6.27 -5.42
C GLU A 20 14.41 6.91 -5.37
N GLU A 21 14.51 8.21 -5.67
CA GLU A 21 15.77 8.96 -5.55
C GLU A 21 16.24 9.03 -4.10
N LEU A 22 15.32 9.32 -3.17
CA LEU A 22 15.61 9.29 -1.74
C LEU A 22 16.13 7.91 -1.32
N SER A 23 15.47 6.83 -1.75
CA SER A 23 15.89 5.44 -1.47
C SER A 23 17.30 5.14 -1.97
N ARG A 24 17.65 5.60 -3.18
CA ARG A 24 19.00 5.42 -3.75
C ARG A 24 20.11 6.10 -2.95
N HIS A 25 19.80 7.20 -2.25
CA HIS A 25 20.79 8.01 -1.55
C HIS A 25 20.74 7.92 -0.02
N ALA A 26 19.68 7.35 0.57
CA ALA A 26 19.47 7.35 2.01
C ALA A 26 20.49 6.46 2.76
N GLY A 27 20.85 5.30 2.20
CA GLY A 27 21.69 4.30 2.89
C GLY A 27 20.98 3.52 4.00
N VAL A 28 19.69 3.79 4.22
CA VAL A 28 18.78 3.09 5.13
C VAL A 28 17.47 2.80 4.39
N PRO A 29 16.64 1.84 4.84
CA PRO A 29 15.36 1.55 4.22
C PRO A 29 14.48 2.80 4.08
N VAL A 30 13.86 2.95 2.91
CA VAL A 30 12.90 4.02 2.63
C VAL A 30 11.57 3.40 2.23
N TRP A 31 10.51 3.70 2.99
CA TRP A 31 9.16 3.23 2.71
C TRP A 31 8.34 4.34 2.04
N ASN A 32 7.55 3.97 1.02
CA ASN A 32 6.57 4.87 0.44
C ASN A 32 5.34 4.94 1.35
N GLY A 33 5.24 6.02 2.12
CA GLY A 33 4.10 6.35 2.96
C GLY A 33 2.94 6.99 2.21
N LEU A 34 3.15 7.59 1.03
CA LEU A 34 2.14 8.08 0.07
C LEU A 34 2.84 8.74 -1.12
N THR A 35 2.44 8.37 -2.34
CA THR A 35 2.68 9.09 -3.60
C THR A 35 1.38 9.21 -4.39
N ASP A 36 1.35 10.04 -5.43
CA ASP A 36 0.19 10.14 -6.33
C ASP A 36 -0.12 8.82 -7.04
N GLU A 37 0.88 7.95 -7.17
CA GLU A 37 0.77 6.67 -7.83
C GLU A 37 0.27 5.58 -6.89
N TRP A 38 0.87 5.48 -5.69
CA TRP A 38 0.69 4.35 -4.78
C TRP A 38 0.69 4.74 -3.31
N HIS A 39 -0.05 3.96 -2.50
CA HIS A 39 -0.07 4.10 -1.05
C HIS A 39 0.10 2.73 -0.35
N PRO A 40 1.28 2.09 -0.47
CA PRO A 40 1.46 0.68 -0.10
C PRO A 40 1.35 0.44 1.42
N THR A 41 1.80 1.38 2.26
CA THR A 41 1.68 1.25 3.73
C THR A 41 0.22 1.24 4.20
N GLN A 42 -0.66 2.02 3.56
CA GLN A 42 -2.10 1.97 3.82
C GLN A 42 -2.68 0.62 3.44
N MET A 43 -2.26 0.04 2.31
CA MET A 43 -2.79 -1.26 1.88
C MET A 43 -2.45 -2.37 2.85
N LEU A 44 -1.24 -2.34 3.43
CA LEU A 44 -0.87 -3.27 4.49
C LEU A 44 -1.78 -3.10 5.72
N ALA A 45 -2.05 -1.87 6.12
CA ALA A 45 -2.95 -1.59 7.25
C ALA A 45 -4.39 -2.06 6.98
N ASP A 46 -4.89 -1.86 5.77
CA ASP A 46 -6.23 -2.30 5.36
C ASP A 46 -6.33 -3.84 5.40
N VAL A 47 -5.31 -4.54 4.90
CA VAL A 47 -5.26 -6.01 4.92
C VAL A 47 -5.16 -6.56 6.34
N LEU A 48 -4.36 -5.93 7.20
CA LEU A 48 -4.30 -6.29 8.63
C LEU A 48 -5.67 -6.11 9.30
N THR A 49 -6.36 -5.01 9.00
CA THR A 49 -7.71 -4.74 9.50
C THR A 49 -8.70 -5.82 9.03
N MET A 50 -8.66 -6.17 7.74
CA MET A 50 -9.49 -7.24 7.18
C MET A 50 -9.23 -8.58 7.87
N ARG A 51 -7.96 -8.94 8.10
CA ARG A 51 -7.57 -10.16 8.81
C ARG A 51 -8.02 -10.17 10.27
N GLU A 52 -8.00 -9.03 10.96
CA GLU A 52 -8.46 -8.92 12.34
C GLU A 52 -9.99 -9.11 12.48
N HIS A 53 -10.75 -8.68 11.48
CA HIS A 53 -12.21 -8.62 11.55
C HIS A 53 -12.92 -9.73 10.78
N GLN A 54 -12.21 -10.46 9.91
CA GLN A 54 -12.77 -11.62 9.21
C GLN A 54 -12.08 -12.92 9.65
N PRO A 55 -12.80 -13.85 10.30
CA PRO A 55 -12.28 -15.20 10.51
C PRO A 55 -11.93 -15.91 9.19
N GLY A 56 -10.80 -16.61 9.20
CA GLY A 56 -10.31 -17.41 8.08
C GLY A 56 -9.06 -16.83 7.43
N GLU A 57 -8.71 -17.40 6.28
CA GLU A 57 -7.55 -16.98 5.49
C GLU A 57 -7.84 -15.66 4.76
N VAL A 58 -6.83 -14.80 4.67
CA VAL A 58 -6.97 -13.45 4.08
C VAL A 58 -7.33 -13.52 2.60
N GLU A 59 -6.92 -14.61 1.93
CA GLU A 59 -7.18 -14.91 0.54
C GLU A 59 -8.64 -15.23 0.25
N ALA A 60 -9.44 -15.56 1.27
CA ALA A 60 -10.88 -15.80 1.16
C ALA A 60 -11.73 -14.53 1.31
N ILE A 61 -11.10 -13.40 1.65
CA ILE A 61 -11.80 -12.14 1.91
C ILE A 61 -12.25 -11.53 0.58
N SER A 62 -13.55 -11.26 0.47
CA SER A 62 -14.12 -10.48 -0.62
C SER A 62 -14.48 -9.08 -0.12
N TYR A 63 -14.07 -8.05 -0.85
CA TYR A 63 -14.30 -6.66 -0.49
C TYR A 63 -14.58 -5.78 -1.71
N CYS A 64 -15.21 -4.63 -1.47
CA CYS A 64 -15.55 -3.65 -2.49
C CYS A 64 -15.13 -2.26 -2.03
N PHE A 65 -14.40 -1.52 -2.87
CA PHE A 65 -14.13 -0.12 -2.66
C PHE A 65 -15.31 0.72 -3.17
N LEU A 66 -15.87 1.56 -2.30
CA LEU A 66 -16.97 2.46 -2.63
C LEU A 66 -16.47 3.90 -2.59
N GLY A 67 -16.49 4.60 -3.74
CA GLY A 67 -16.03 5.99 -3.83
C GLY A 67 -15.49 6.33 -5.21
N ASP A 68 -14.54 7.27 -5.29
CA ASP A 68 -13.88 7.59 -6.55
C ASP A 68 -12.82 6.51 -6.89
N GLY A 69 -13.17 5.60 -7.79
CA GLY A 69 -12.26 4.55 -8.28
C GLY A 69 -10.99 5.06 -8.98
N ARG A 70 -10.89 6.36 -9.32
CA ARG A 70 -9.67 6.97 -9.87
C ARG A 70 -8.64 7.30 -8.79
N SER A 71 -9.05 7.29 -7.52
CA SER A 71 -8.15 7.51 -6.37
C SER A 71 -6.99 6.50 -6.38
N ASN A 72 -5.81 6.97 -6.00
CA ASN A 72 -4.64 6.11 -5.84
C ASN A 72 -4.84 5.04 -4.77
N VAL A 73 -5.65 5.30 -3.75
CA VAL A 73 -6.04 4.32 -2.72
C VAL A 73 -6.88 3.21 -3.35
N ALA A 74 -7.89 3.55 -4.16
CA ALA A 74 -8.74 2.57 -4.83
C ALA A 74 -7.92 1.64 -5.75
N ARG A 75 -7.02 2.23 -6.55
CA ARG A 75 -6.10 1.47 -7.42
C ARG A 75 -5.12 0.62 -6.61
N SER A 76 -4.56 1.15 -5.53
CA SER A 76 -3.64 0.42 -4.65
C SER A 76 -4.34 -0.77 -3.99
N LEU A 77 -5.61 -0.60 -3.59
CA LEU A 77 -6.38 -1.64 -2.93
C LEU A 77 -6.71 -2.76 -3.90
N LEU A 78 -7.16 -2.42 -5.11
CA LEU A 78 -7.38 -3.38 -6.17
C LEU A 78 -6.12 -4.19 -6.50
N ALA A 79 -4.96 -3.52 -6.63
CA ALA A 79 -3.68 -4.20 -6.86
C ALA A 79 -3.30 -5.14 -5.71
N THR A 80 -3.50 -4.70 -4.47
CA THR A 80 -3.26 -5.51 -3.27
C THR A 80 -4.17 -6.74 -3.25
N GLY A 81 -5.44 -6.57 -3.60
CA GLY A 81 -6.39 -7.67 -3.78
C GLY A 81 -5.93 -8.68 -4.82
N ALA A 82 -5.45 -8.24 -5.98
CA ALA A 82 -4.93 -9.14 -7.00
C ALA A 82 -3.68 -9.92 -6.55
N MET A 83 -2.84 -9.33 -5.69
CA MET A 83 -1.66 -10.00 -5.13
C MET A 83 -1.99 -11.01 -4.04
N LEU A 84 -3.02 -10.73 -3.23
CA LEU A 84 -3.45 -11.59 -2.13
C LEU A 84 -4.44 -12.67 -2.56
N ALA A 85 -5.35 -12.37 -3.48
CA ALA A 85 -6.39 -13.28 -3.95
C ALA A 85 -5.79 -14.32 -4.89
N GLY A 86 -5.03 -15.25 -4.33
CA GLY A 86 -4.88 -16.58 -4.89
C GLY A 86 -6.26 -17.24 -4.93
N THR A 87 -6.98 -17.06 -6.03
CA THR A 87 -8.18 -17.83 -6.46
C THR A 87 -9.49 -17.76 -5.64
N ALA A 88 -9.59 -17.09 -4.49
CA ALA A 88 -10.84 -17.07 -3.69
C ALA A 88 -11.45 -15.68 -3.39
N GLY A 89 -10.62 -14.66 -3.15
CA GLY A 89 -11.07 -13.30 -2.81
C GLY A 89 -11.46 -12.48 -4.05
N THR A 90 -12.53 -11.70 -3.95
CA THR A 90 -12.94 -10.75 -4.99
C THR A 90 -12.68 -9.32 -4.53
N ALA A 91 -11.87 -8.58 -5.29
CA ALA A 91 -11.64 -7.15 -5.10
C ALA A 91 -12.29 -6.38 -6.25
N ILE A 92 -13.26 -5.52 -5.95
CA ILE A 92 -13.97 -4.71 -6.94
C ILE A 92 -13.87 -3.23 -6.54
N THR A 93 -13.59 -2.36 -7.51
CA THR A 93 -13.76 -0.90 -7.39
C THR A 93 -15.01 -0.51 -8.16
N ALA A 94 -15.98 0.10 -7.46
CA ALA A 94 -17.23 0.61 -8.05
C ALA A 94 -17.09 2.06 -8.56
#